data_AF-A0A527ZF94-F1
#
_entry.id   AF-A0A527ZF94-F1
#
_cell.length_a   1.000
_cell.length_b   1.000
_cell.length_c   1.000
_cell.angle_alpha   90.00
_cell.angle_beta   90.00
_cell.angle_gamma   90.00
#
_symmetry.space_group_name_H-M   'P 1'
#
loop_
_entity.id
_entity.type
_entity.pdbx_description
1 polymer ?
#
loop_
_entity_poly.entity_id
_entity_poly.type
_entity_poly.pdbx_seq_one_letter_code
_entity_poly.pdbx_strand_id
1 'polypeptide(L)'
;MTTLYPVQDTFVRGEISPRLHARASLDLYHAALSRCENFVTLPHGGIRKRGGSYFVGEAKDSSKKTRGIPFIFSADQAYMLEFGDLYIR
;
A
#
# COMPACT_ATOMS: atom_id res chain seq x y z
N MET A 1 -31.00 -23.75 -19.08
CA MET A 1 -29.89 -23.77 -18.10
C MET A 1 -29.67 -22.33 -17.68
N THR A 2 -29.97 -22.00 -16.42
CA THR A 2 -29.90 -20.62 -15.92
C THR A 2 -28.45 -20.29 -15.56
N THR A 3 -27.91 -19.21 -16.10
CA THR A 3 -26.57 -18.72 -15.80
C THR A 3 -26.55 -18.10 -14.39
N LEU A 4 -25.61 -18.52 -13.54
CA LEU A 4 -25.40 -17.98 -12.20
C LEU A 4 -24.08 -17.19 -12.17
N TYR A 5 -24.09 -16.03 -11.53
CA TYR A 5 -22.91 -15.19 -11.32
C TYR A 5 -22.58 -15.19 -9.83
N PRO A 6 -21.56 -15.94 -9.37
CA PRO A 6 -21.17 -15.93 -7.97
C PRO A 6 -20.64 -14.55 -7.59
N VAL A 7 -21.15 -14.01 -6.47
CA VAL A 7 -20.70 -12.73 -5.93
C VAL A 7 -19.52 -12.97 -5.01
N GLN A 8 -18.43 -12.23 -5.25
CA GLN A 8 -17.33 -12.12 -4.30
C GLN A 8 -17.61 -10.92 -3.39
N ASP A 9 -17.89 -11.20 -2.12
CA ASP A 9 -18.35 -10.22 -1.14
C ASP A 9 -17.22 -9.62 -0.28
N THR A 10 -16.08 -10.30 -0.20
CA THR A 10 -14.98 -9.94 0.70
C THR A 10 -13.60 -9.99 0.04
N PHE A 11 -12.72 -9.08 0.48
CA PHE A 11 -11.33 -8.97 0.02
C PHE A 11 -10.31 -8.97 1.17
N VAL A 12 -10.67 -9.54 2.33
CA VAL A 12 -9.87 -9.45 3.56
C VAL A 12 -8.47 -10.05 3.39
N ARG A 13 -8.28 -10.99 2.46
CA ARG A 13 -7.00 -11.71 2.27
C ARG A 13 -5.99 -10.99 1.37
N GLY A 14 -6.36 -9.85 0.77
CA GLY A 14 -5.43 -9.07 -0.04
C GLY A 14 -4.91 -9.83 -1.26
N GLU A 15 -3.70 -9.49 -1.70
CA GLU A 15 -3.06 -10.14 -2.84
C GLU A 15 -2.55 -11.54 -2.48
N ILE A 16 -3.03 -12.56 -3.19
CA ILE A 16 -2.54 -13.93 -3.04
C ILE A 16 -1.27 -14.16 -3.85
N SER A 17 -0.43 -15.06 -3.35
CA SER A 17 0.75 -15.50 -4.09
C SER A 17 0.35 -16.07 -5.46
N PRO A 18 1.11 -15.78 -6.53
CA PRO A 18 0.88 -16.35 -7.86
C PRO A 18 0.81 -17.88 -7.88
N ARG A 19 1.48 -18.54 -6.94
CA ARG A 19 1.46 -20.01 -6.79
C ARG A 19 0.10 -20.56 -6.33
N LEU A 20 -0.73 -19.74 -5.72
CA LEU A 20 -2.05 -20.10 -5.19
C LEU A 20 -3.19 -19.76 -6.16
N HIS A 21 -2.89 -19.18 -7.33
CA HIS A 21 -3.91 -18.83 -8.32
C HIS A 21 -4.72 -20.04 -8.82
N ALA A 22 -4.12 -21.24 -8.82
CA ALA A 22 -4.80 -22.47 -9.22
C ALA A 22 -5.56 -23.16 -8.07
N ARG A 23 -5.44 -22.68 -6.83
CA ARG A 23 -6.03 -23.31 -5.64
C ARG A 23 -7.40 -22.70 -5.31
N ALA A 24 -8.32 -22.80 -6.26
CA ALA A 24 -9.68 -22.25 -6.12
C ALA A 24 -10.49 -22.86 -4.97
N SER A 25 -10.11 -24.05 -4.47
CA SER A 25 -10.77 -24.72 -3.35
C SER A 25 -10.39 -24.18 -1.97
N LEU A 26 -9.42 -23.27 -1.87
CA LEU A 26 -9.05 -22.67 -0.59
C LEU A 26 -10.08 -21.61 -0.20
N ASP A 27 -10.54 -21.63 1.05
CA ASP A 27 -11.43 -20.58 1.58
C ASP A 27 -10.81 -19.17 1.44
N LEU A 28 -9.48 -19.11 1.57
CA LEU A 28 -8.69 -17.89 1.40
C LEU A 28 -8.79 -17.31 -0.02
N TYR A 29 -8.93 -18.18 -1.03
CA TYR A 29 -9.00 -17.79 -2.44
C TYR A 29 -10.25 -16.97 -2.72
N HIS A 30 -11.38 -17.34 -2.10
CA HIS A 30 -12.65 -16.63 -2.24
C HIS A 30 -12.63 -15.22 -1.63
N ALA A 31 -11.74 -14.96 -0.67
CA ALA A 31 -11.60 -13.67 0.01
C ALA A 31 -10.35 -12.87 -0.46
N ALA A 32 -9.73 -13.27 -1.56
CA ALA A 32 -8.46 -12.75 -2.05
C ALA A 32 -8.55 -12.08 -3.43
N LEU A 33 -7.47 -11.39 -3.80
CA LEU A 33 -7.28 -10.72 -5.08
C LEU A 33 -6.03 -11.29 -5.76
N SER A 34 -6.07 -11.43 -7.09
CA SER A 34 -4.89 -11.79 -7.88
C SER A 34 -3.87 -10.65 -8.00
N ARG A 35 -4.34 -9.40 -7.88
CA ARG A 35 -3.51 -8.18 -7.93
C ARG A 35 -4.18 -7.07 -7.13
N CYS A 36 -3.46 -6.44 -6.20
CA CYS A 36 -3.98 -5.38 -5.34
C CYS A 36 -3.01 -4.19 -5.28
N GLU A 37 -3.06 -3.31 -6.29
CA GLU A 37 -2.17 -2.16 -6.37
C GLU A 37 -2.85 -0.87 -5.92
N ASN A 38 -2.18 -0.08 -5.06
CA ASN A 38 -2.70 1.20 -4.55
C ASN A 38 -4.04 1.09 -3.79
N PHE A 39 -4.33 -0.07 -3.21
CA PHE A 39 -5.48 -0.30 -2.35
C PHE A 39 -5.06 -0.90 -1.00
N VAL A 40 -5.91 -0.72 -0.01
CA VAL A 40 -5.79 -1.27 1.33
C VAL A 40 -7.06 -2.06 1.63
N THR A 41 -6.91 -3.33 1.95
CA THR A 41 -8.02 -4.20 2.34
C THR A 41 -8.45 -3.91 3.78
N LEU A 42 -9.76 -3.91 4.00
CA LEU A 42 -10.34 -3.65 5.31
C LEU A 42 -10.68 -4.99 5.98
N PRO A 43 -10.51 -5.12 7.31
CA PRO A 43 -10.90 -6.32 8.05
C PRO A 43 -12.39 -6.68 7.88
N HIS A 44 -13.22 -5.68 7.59
CA HIS A 44 -14.67 -5.83 7.40
C HIS A 44 -15.08 -6.28 5.98
N GLY A 45 -14.11 -6.62 5.11
CA GLY A 45 -14.38 -7.17 3.77
C GLY A 45 -14.26 -6.18 2.62
N GLY A 46 -14.44 -4.88 2.89
CA GLY A 46 -14.28 -3.83 1.89
C GLY A 46 -12.83 -3.57 1.48
N ILE A 47 -12.66 -2.72 0.46
CA ILE A 47 -11.37 -2.21 0.03
C ILE A 47 -11.42 -0.69 -0.08
N ARG A 48 -10.32 -0.03 0.26
CA ARG A 48 -10.19 1.43 0.14
C ARG A 48 -8.95 1.78 -0.65
N LYS A 49 -9.00 2.88 -1.41
CA LYS A 49 -7.79 3.42 -2.07
C LYS A 49 -6.74 3.77 -1.02
N ARG A 50 -5.46 3.53 -1.33
CA ARG A 50 -4.32 3.97 -0.52
C ARG A 50 -4.40 5.49 -0.38
N GLY A 51 -4.08 5.99 0.83
CA GLY A 51 -3.93 7.42 1.06
C GLY A 51 -2.99 8.03 0.01
N GLY A 52 -3.44 9.09 -0.65
CA GLY A 52 -2.61 9.82 -1.61
C GLY A 52 -1.41 10.47 -0.92
N SER A 53 -0.40 10.82 -1.71
CA SER A 53 0.64 11.74 -1.26
C SER A 53 0.11 13.16 -1.30
N TYR A 54 0.37 13.95 -0.26
CA TYR A 54 0.19 15.39 -0.31
C TYR A 54 1.54 16.06 -0.52
N PHE A 55 1.54 17.17 -1.24
CA PHE A 55 2.74 17.99 -1.41
C PHE A 55 2.96 18.81 -0.14
N VAL A 56 4.11 18.64 0.51
CA VAL A 56 4.45 19.36 1.75
C VAL A 56 5.25 20.63 1.46
N GLY A 57 6.21 20.52 0.54
CA GLY A 57 7.15 21.58 0.21
C GLY A 57 8.26 21.06 -0.71
N GLU A 58 9.07 21.98 -1.19
CA GLU A 58 10.19 21.69 -2.09
C GLU A 58 11.46 21.35 -1.29
N ALA A 59 12.31 20.47 -1.85
CA ALA A 59 13.65 20.17 -1.35
C ALA A 59 14.56 21.41 -1.48
N LYS A 60 15.69 21.44 -0.78
CA LYS A 60 16.64 22.57 -0.89
C LYS A 60 17.19 22.70 -2.31
N ASP A 61 17.51 21.56 -2.93
CA ASP A 61 17.96 21.48 -4.32
C ASP A 61 17.15 20.40 -5.05
N SER A 62 16.12 20.83 -5.79
CA SER A 62 15.26 19.96 -6.59
C SER A 62 15.90 19.48 -7.89
N SER A 63 17.10 19.97 -8.24
CA SER A 63 17.77 19.53 -9.48
C SER A 63 18.29 18.10 -9.38
N LYS A 64 18.49 17.60 -8.15
CA LYS A 64 19.03 16.27 -7.85
C LYS A 64 18.05 15.46 -7.01
N LYS A 65 18.21 14.13 -7.05
CA LYS A 65 17.40 13.24 -6.24
C LYS A 65 17.75 13.43 -4.77
N THR A 66 16.80 13.92 -3.99
CA THR A 66 16.88 14.01 -2.53
C THR A 66 16.05 12.88 -1.89
N ARG A 67 16.47 12.42 -0.72
CA ARG A 67 15.77 11.37 0.03
C ARG A 67 15.51 11.82 1.46
N GLY A 68 14.24 11.83 1.86
CA GLY A 68 13.86 12.02 3.26
C GLY A 68 14.09 10.75 4.08
N ILE A 69 14.73 10.87 5.23
CA ILE A 69 14.87 9.82 6.23
C ILE A 69 14.25 10.31 7.55
N PRO A 70 13.27 9.58 8.12
CA PRO A 70 12.69 9.97 9.39
C PRO A 70 13.71 9.82 10.52
N PHE A 71 13.87 10.87 11.32
CA PHE A 71 14.67 10.85 12.54
C PHE A 71 13.74 11.12 13.73
N ILE A 72 13.39 10.05 14.44
CA ILE A 72 12.46 10.08 15.57
C ILE A 72 13.31 9.97 16.85
N PHE A 73 13.48 11.07 17.56
CA PHE A 73 14.23 11.10 18.82
C PHE A 73 13.33 10.75 20.01
N SER A 74 12.10 11.27 20.03
CA SER A 74 11.10 10.98 21.06
C SER A 74 9.68 11.13 20.53
N ALA A 75 8.67 10.87 21.35
CA ALA A 75 7.26 11.08 20.99
C ALA A 75 6.94 12.56 20.69
N ASP A 76 7.66 13.49 21.35
CA ASP A 76 7.47 14.93 21.17
C ASP A 76 8.38 15.52 20.08
N GLN A 77 9.49 14.84 19.76
CA GLN A 77 10.50 15.33 18.80
C GLN A 77 10.74 14.31 17.69
N ALA A 78 10.09 14.57 16.56
CA ALA A 78 10.29 13.86 15.31
C ALA A 78 10.64 14.85 14.19
N TYR A 79 11.77 14.63 13.54
CA TYR A 79 12.25 15.42 12.42
C TYR A 79 12.37 14.55 11.16
N MET A 80 12.42 15.19 10.00
CA MET A 80 12.74 14.55 8.73
C MET A 80 14.10 15.08 8.28
N LEU A 81 15.08 14.20 8.12
CA LEU A 81 16.38 14.55 7.57
C LEU A 81 16.34 14.41 6.05
N GLU A 82 16.63 15.50 5.35
CA GLU A 82 16.77 15.56 3.91
C GLU A 82 18.22 15.22 3.53
N PHE A 83 18.43 14.05 2.92
CA PHE A 83 19.71 13.66 2.34
C PHE A 83 19.74 14.12 0.89
N GLY A 84 20.48 15.20 0.65
CA GLY A 84 20.74 15.73 -0.68
C GLY A 84 22.17 15.47 -1.14
N ASP A 85 22.50 15.97 -2.32
CA ASP A 85 23.85 15.79 -2.87
C ASP A 85 24.87 16.60 -2.07
N LEU A 86 25.74 15.89 -1.34
CA LEU A 86 26.77 16.46 -0.46
C LEU A 86 26.25 17.31 0.72
N TYR A 87 24.98 17.15 1.12
CA TYR A 87 24.45 17.78 2.32
C TYR A 87 23.38 16.94 3.01
N ILE A 88 23.19 17.21 4.30
CA ILE A 88 22.06 16.74 5.10
C ILE A 88 21.39 17.97 5.70
N ARG A 89 20.06 18.06 5.60
CA ARG A 89 19.26 19.16 6.15
C ARG A 89 18.16 18.64 7.07
#